data_AF-A0A661C2I7-F1
#
_entry.id   AF-A0A661C2I7-F1
#
_cell.length_a   1.000
_cell.length_b   1.000
_cell.length_c   1.000
_cell.angle_alpha   90.00
_cell.angle_beta   90.00
_cell.angle_gamma   90.00
#
_symmetry.space_group_name_H-M   'P 1'
#
loop_
_entity.id
_entity.type
_entity.pdbx_description
1 polymer ?
#
loop_
_entity_poly.entity_id
_entity_poly.type
_entity_poly.pdbx_seq_one_letter_code
_entity_poly.pdbx_strand_id
1 'polypeptide(L)'
;MKFIIILLIALSGAGAYLYLNPDVWQPWVKDTPLEPAPTKTQVYKWQDANGQWQITDHPPTGKTPYENLEYTSDANIVPSIPVDD
;
A
#
# COMPACT_ATOMS: atom_id res chain seq x y z
N MET A 1 -15.90 -43.55 -8.81
CA MET A 1 -14.51 -43.73 -8.31
C MET A 1 -13.46 -43.60 -9.42
N LYS A 2 -13.53 -44.35 -10.53
CA LYS A 2 -12.52 -44.29 -11.62
C LYS A 2 -12.26 -42.86 -12.16
N PHE A 3 -13.33 -42.10 -12.41
CA PHE A 3 -13.20 -40.71 -12.87
C PHE A 3 -12.58 -39.77 -11.83
N ILE A 4 -12.82 -40.01 -10.53
CA ILE A 4 -12.21 -39.23 -9.44
C ILE A 4 -10.70 -39.50 -9.39
N ILE A 5 -10.29 -40.75 -9.55
CA ILE A 5 -8.86 -41.12 -9.58
C ILE A 5 -8.17 -40.46 -10.77
N ILE A 6 -8.78 -40.51 -11.96
CA ILE A 6 -8.25 -39.86 -13.16
C ILE A 6 -8.13 -38.34 -12.97
N LEU A 7 -9.16 -37.71 -12.38
CA LEU A 7 -9.15 -36.27 -12.09
C LEU A 7 -8.03 -35.91 -11.09
N LEU A 8 -7.85 -36.70 -10.03
CA LEU A 8 -6.78 -36.46 -9.04
C LEU A 8 -5.39 -36.61 -9.65
N ILE A 9 -5.19 -37.59 -10.53
CA ILE A 9 -3.92 -37.76 -11.25
C ILE A 9 -3.66 -36.57 -12.17
N ALA A 10 -4.67 -36.12 -12.90
CA ALA A 10 -4.56 -34.95 -13.78
C ALA A 10 -4.24 -33.66 -13.00
N LEU A 11 -4.92 -33.42 -11.87
CA LEU A 11 -4.68 -32.28 -11.00
C LEU A 11 -3.28 -32.32 -10.37
N SER A 12 -2.85 -33.49 -9.91
CA SER A 12 -1.50 -33.68 -9.35
C SER A 12 -0.43 -33.43 -10.40
N GLY A 13 -0.63 -33.94 -11.63
CA GLY A 13 0.29 -33.70 -12.74
C GLY A 13 0.37 -32.23 -13.14
N ALA A 14 -0.77 -31.55 -13.23
CA ALA A 14 -0.81 -30.11 -13.49
C ALA A 14 -0.12 -29.31 -12.39
N GLY A 15 -0.37 -29.64 -11.12
CA GLY A 15 0.28 -29.00 -9.97
C GLY A 15 1.79 -29.19 -9.97
N ALA A 16 2.27 -30.42 -10.21
CA ALA A 16 3.70 -30.71 -10.30
C ALA A 16 4.37 -29.97 -11.47
N TYR A 17 3.70 -29.89 -12.62
CA TYR A 17 4.20 -29.14 -13.77
C TYR A 17 4.35 -27.65 -13.46
N LEU A 18 3.32 -27.01 -12.87
CA LEU A 18 3.38 -25.60 -12.48
C LEU A 18 4.45 -25.34 -11.40
N TYR A 19 4.62 -26.27 -10.45
CA TYR A 19 5.65 -26.15 -9.41
C TYR A 19 7.07 -26.17 -9.99
N LEU A 20 7.34 -27.07 -10.94
CA LEU A 20 8.66 -27.21 -11.57
C LEU A 20 8.94 -26.14 -12.65
N ASN A 21 7.92 -25.49 -13.19
CA ASN A 21 8.03 -24.51 -14.27
C ASN A 21 7.44 -23.16 -13.82
N PRO A 22 8.11 -22.42 -12.92
CA PRO A 22 7.62 -21.15 -12.41
C PRO A 22 7.38 -20.10 -13.50
N ASP A 23 8.14 -20.14 -14.60
CA ASP A 23 8.01 -19.23 -15.75
C ASP A 23 6.62 -19.30 -16.41
N VAL A 24 5.87 -20.41 -16.22
CA VAL A 24 4.54 -20.60 -16.79
C VAL A 24 3.47 -19.80 -16.03
N TRP A 25 3.51 -19.78 -14.70
CA TRP A 25 2.45 -19.15 -13.89
C TRP A 25 2.83 -17.79 -13.30
N GLN A 26 4.12 -17.49 -13.14
CA GLN A 26 4.57 -16.21 -12.59
C GLN A 26 4.02 -15.00 -13.35
N PRO A 27 3.98 -14.96 -14.69
CA PRO A 27 3.42 -13.82 -15.43
C PRO A 27 1.96 -13.51 -15.08
N TRP A 28 1.20 -14.49 -14.58
CA TRP A 28 -0.22 -14.33 -14.27
C TRP A 28 -0.48 -13.80 -12.86
N VAL A 29 0.52 -13.90 -11.97
CA VAL A 29 0.34 -13.56 -10.54
C VAL A 29 1.33 -12.52 -10.02
N LYS A 30 2.45 -12.29 -10.73
CA LYS A 30 3.53 -11.40 -10.28
C LYS A 30 3.06 -9.98 -9.98
N ASP A 31 2.10 -9.49 -10.75
CA ASP A 31 1.54 -8.14 -10.59
C ASP A 31 0.12 -8.16 -10.00
N THR A 32 -0.33 -9.29 -9.45
CA THR A 32 -1.61 -9.37 -8.74
C THR A 32 -1.39 -8.92 -7.30
N PRO A 33 -1.93 -7.76 -6.88
CA PRO A 33 -1.83 -7.33 -5.50
C PRO A 33 -2.61 -8.32 -4.63
N LEU A 34 -1.95 -8.93 -3.64
CA LEU A 34 -2.61 -9.82 -2.66
C LEU A 34 -3.60 -9.04 -1.79
N GLU A 35 -3.35 -7.74 -1.61
CA GLU A 35 -4.19 -6.80 -0.90
C GLU A 35 -4.27 -5.49 -1.70
N PRO A 36 -5.39 -4.74 -1.63
CA PRO A 36 -5.43 -3.38 -2.13
C PRO A 36 -4.31 -2.57 -1.47
N ALA A 37 -3.51 -1.87 -2.26
CA ALA A 37 -2.50 -0.97 -1.69
C ALA A 37 -3.20 0.06 -0.78
N PRO A 38 -2.63 0.39 0.39
CA PRO A 38 -3.22 1.37 1.29
C PRO A 38 -3.37 2.70 0.55
N THR A 39 -4.54 3.32 0.72
CA THR A 39 -4.81 4.62 0.11
C THR A 39 -3.88 5.65 0.73
N LYS A 40 -3.17 6.39 -0.13
CA LYS A 40 -2.31 7.50 0.25
C LYS A 40 -3.13 8.78 0.34
N THR A 41 -2.96 9.53 1.41
CA THR A 41 -3.60 10.83 1.64
C THR A 41 -2.52 11.90 1.67
N GLN A 42 -2.64 12.88 0.78
CA GLN A 42 -1.78 14.05 0.77
C GLN A 42 -2.37 15.10 1.72
N VAL A 43 -1.55 15.63 2.62
CA VAL A 43 -1.88 16.79 3.45
C VAL A 43 -0.76 17.82 3.38
N TYR A 44 -1.06 19.02 3.86
CA TYR A 44 -0.19 20.19 3.76
C TYR A 44 0.09 20.74 5.14
N LYS A 45 1.37 20.76 5.53
CA LYS A 45 1.83 21.34 6.79
C LYS A 45 2.39 22.73 6.56
N TRP A 46 1.92 23.72 7.31
CA TRP A 46 2.34 25.10 7.15
C TRP A 46 2.21 25.85 8.48
N GLN A 47 2.83 27.02 8.55
CA GLN A 47 2.82 27.87 9.74
C GLN A 47 1.97 29.10 9.47
N ASP A 48 1.02 29.39 10.37
CA ASP A 48 0.14 30.54 10.24
C ASP A 48 0.81 31.87 10.61
N ALA A 49 0.09 32.98 10.44
CA ALA A 49 0.60 34.32 10.74
C ALA A 49 0.97 34.53 12.22
N ASN A 50 0.46 33.69 13.12
CA ASN A 50 0.76 33.73 14.55
C ASN A 50 1.90 32.76 14.93
N GLY A 51 2.49 32.07 13.95
CA GLY A 51 3.54 31.09 14.19
C GLY A 51 3.02 29.70 14.58
N GLN A 52 1.73 29.41 14.50
CA GLN A 52 1.19 28.09 14.84
C GLN A 52 1.25 27.13 13.65
N TRP A 53 1.63 25.89 13.92
CA TRP A 53 1.62 24.84 12.91
C TRP A 53 0.20 24.35 12.64
N GLN A 54 -0.15 24.26 11.35
CA GLN A 54 -1.42 23.75 10.85
C GLN A 54 -1.19 22.60 9.87
N ILE A 55 -2.12 21.66 9.83
CA ILE A 55 -2.15 20.57 8.85
C ILE A 55 -3.53 20.59 8.18
N THR A 56 -3.57 20.74 6.85
CA THR A 56 -4.80 20.87 6.07
C THR A 56 -4.82 19.87 4.91
N ASP A 57 -6.01 19.51 4.44
CA ASP A 57 -6.25 18.64 3.28
C ASP A 57 -6.10 19.39 1.93
N HIS A 58 -6.11 20.72 1.97
CA HIS A 58 -5.86 21.61 0.84
C HIS A 58 -4.64 22.50 1.11
N PRO A 59 -3.91 22.93 0.06
CA PRO A 59 -2.79 23.84 0.22
C PRO A 59 -3.27 25.20 0.77
N PRO A 60 -2.46 25.87 1.61
CA PRO A 60 -2.84 27.18 2.14
C PRO A 60 -2.97 28.21 1.01
N THR A 61 -3.94 29.12 1.15
CA THR A 61 -4.18 30.16 0.15
C THR A 61 -3.07 31.21 0.14
N GLY A 62 -2.74 31.74 -1.04
CA GLY A 62 -1.80 32.85 -1.19
C GLY A 62 -0.36 32.37 -1.42
N LYS A 63 0.61 33.02 -0.77
CA LYS A 63 2.06 32.74 -0.90
C LYS A 63 2.67 32.08 0.33
N THR A 64 1.84 31.49 1.20
CA THR A 64 2.30 30.84 2.42
C THR A 64 3.12 29.60 2.06
N PRO A 65 4.37 29.49 2.53
CA PRO A 65 5.17 28.29 2.32
C PRO A 65 4.54 27.11 3.07
N TYR A 66 4.58 25.93 2.45
CA TYR A 66 4.03 24.71 3.02
C TYR A 66 4.89 23.50 2.62
N GLU A 67 4.79 22.44 3.42
CA GLU A 67 5.40 21.14 3.22
C GLU A 67 4.31 20.12 2.82
N ASN A 68 4.61 19.32 1.80
CA ASN A 68 3.75 18.22 1.37
C ASN A 68 4.04 16.99 2.23
N LEU A 69 3.03 16.49 2.94
CA LEU A 69 3.12 15.26 3.72
C LEU A 69 2.21 14.19 3.12
N GLU A 70 2.76 13.01 2.89
CA GLU A 70 2.02 11.85 2.39
C GLU A 70 1.86 10.82 3.51
N TYR A 71 0.61 10.46 3.81
CA TYR A 71 0.29 9.48 4.84
C TYR A 71 -0.44 8.28 4.24
N THR A 72 -0.14 7.09 4.75
CA THR A 72 -0.87 5.87 4.39
C THR A 72 -2.04 5.67 5.36
N SER A 73 -3.18 5.23 4.83
CA SER A 73 -4.41 5.01 5.61
C SER A 73 -4.33 3.89 6.66
N ASP A 74 -3.27 3.08 6.61
CA ASP A 74 -3.01 1.96 7.52
C ASP A 74 -2.02 2.29 8.65
N ALA A 75 -1.54 3.53 8.73
CA ALA A 75 -0.59 3.98 9.74
C ALA A 75 -1.13 5.15 10.58
N ASN A 76 -1.12 5.00 11.89
CA ASN A 76 -1.35 6.12 12.82
C ASN A 76 -0.04 6.87 13.05
N ILE A 77 -0.02 8.17 12.73
CA ILE A 77 1.12 9.06 13.00
C ILE A 77 0.83 9.83 14.29
N VAL A 78 1.72 9.72 15.27
CA VAL A 78 1.64 10.51 16.51
C VAL A 78 2.72 11.59 16.45
N PRO A 79 2.38 12.88 16.64
CA PRO A 79 3.37 13.95 16.71
C PRO A 79 4.34 13.71 17.87
N SER A 80 5.63 13.90 17.64
CA SER A 80 6.62 14.01 18.71
C SER A 80 6.39 15.32 19.46
N ILE A 81 6.18 15.26 20.77
CA ILE A 81 6.11 16.45 21.62
C ILE A 81 7.54 16.98 21.79
N PRO A 82 7.83 18.26 21.49
CA PRO A 82 9.14 18.81 21.78
C PRO A 82 9.43 18.71 23.28
N VAL A 83 10.63 18.22 23.61
CA VAL A 83 11.15 18.26 24.98
C VAL A 83 11.75 19.66 25.15
N ASP A 84 11.15 20.49 26.00
CA ASP A 84 11.78 21.73 26.45
C ASP A 84 12.96 21.36 27.37
N ASP A 85 14.17 21.78 26.99
CA ASP A 85 15.39 21.72 27.83
C ASP A 85 15.41 22.83 28.90
#